data_AF-A0A954HF26-F1
#
_entry.id   AF-A0A954HF26-F1
#
_cell.length_a   1.000
_cell.length_b   1.000
_cell.length_c   1.000
_cell.angle_alpha   90.00
_cell.angle_beta   90.00
_cell.angle_gamma   90.00
#
_symmetry.space_group_name_H-M   'P 1'
#
loop_
_entity.id
_entity.type
_entity.pdbx_description
1 polymer ?
#
loop_
_entity_poly.entity_id
_entity_poly.type
_entity_poly.pdbx_seq_one_letter_code
_entity_poly.pdbx_strand_id
1 'polypeptide(L)'
;SDWLLVMGEEVYGGYSIQVLRKQMSPDERAGHDEAWGLNFPDPETVQVPERNMEFEQVIADLMTEQLDKDPMLVHTTYDNGRTLLHLESLYGRPLSVKALLERGADPTTRCDRGWTAHDYAKSLQWDDVLAVLDAGE
;
A
#
# COMPACT_ATOMS: atom_id res chain seq x y z
N SER A 1 14.49 -4.21 -3.56
CA SER A 1 14.98 -2.96 -2.98
C SER A 1 14.51 -2.88 -1.54
N ASP A 2 15.40 -2.55 -0.61
CA ASP A 2 15.04 -2.30 0.80
C ASP A 2 14.58 -0.84 0.94
N TRP A 3 13.76 -0.55 1.94
CA TRP A 3 13.21 0.79 2.18
C TRP A 3 13.26 1.10 3.67
N LEU A 4 13.42 2.38 4.03
CA LEU A 4 13.41 2.84 5.41
C LEU A 4 12.47 4.05 5.47
N LEU A 5 11.53 4.03 6.41
CA LEU A 5 10.57 5.11 6.64
C LEU A 5 10.57 5.46 8.11
N VAL A 6 10.50 6.76 8.42
CA VAL A 6 10.35 7.24 9.80
C VAL A 6 9.06 8.02 9.89
N MET A 7 8.18 7.64 10.81
CA MET A 7 6.94 8.37 11.09
C MET A 7 6.85 8.63 12.59
N GLY A 8 6.85 9.91 12.96
CA GLY A 8 7.02 10.29 14.36
C GLY A 8 8.39 9.82 14.87
N GLU A 9 8.38 9.01 15.94
CA GLU A 9 9.58 8.43 16.55
C GLU A 9 9.82 6.97 16.11
N GLU A 10 8.96 6.41 15.26
CA GLU A 10 9.00 5.01 14.87
C GLU A 10 9.70 4.80 13.53
N VAL A 11 10.51 3.74 13.46
CA VAL A 11 11.31 3.36 12.29
C VAL A 11 10.76 2.09 11.66
N TYR A 12 10.37 2.20 10.41
CA TYR A 12 9.75 1.15 9.62
C TYR A 12 10.65 0.69 8.47
N GLY A 13 10.50 -0.56 8.06
CA GLY A 13 11.33 -1.17 7.03
C GLY A 13 12.74 -1.47 7.55
N GLY A 14 13.74 -1.28 6.70
CA GLY A 14 15.15 -1.50 7.01
C GLY A 14 15.46 -2.97 7.25
N TYR A 15 14.93 -3.88 6.43
CA TYR A 15 15.13 -5.32 6.63
C TYR A 15 16.62 -5.69 6.68
N SER A 16 17.41 -5.14 5.76
CA SER A 16 18.86 -5.38 5.69
C SER A 16 19.59 -4.78 6.90
N ILE A 17 19.11 -3.65 7.42
CA ILE A 17 19.62 -3.05 8.65
C ILE A 17 19.37 -3.99 9.83
N GLN A 18 18.17 -4.57 9.93
CA GLN A 18 17.85 -5.50 11.01
C GLN A 18 18.65 -6.80 10.91
N VAL A 19 18.85 -7.36 9.71
CA VAL A 19 19.75 -8.52 9.50
C VAL A 19 21.17 -8.24 10.02
N LEU A 20 21.66 -7.02 9.84
CA LEU A 20 22.97 -6.61 10.36
C LEU A 20 22.93 -6.45 11.90
N ARG A 21 21.88 -5.82 12.44
CA ARG A 21 21.70 -5.60 13.89
C ARG A 21 21.48 -6.87 14.70
N LYS A 22 21.03 -7.96 14.09
CA LYS A 22 20.96 -9.30 14.72
C LYS A 22 22.34 -9.83 15.15
N GLN A 23 23.40 -9.39 14.48
CA GLN A 23 24.77 -9.81 14.77
C GLN A 23 25.47 -8.90 15.79
N MET A 24 24.86 -7.76 16.11
CA MET A 24 25.39 -6.78 17.05
C MET A 24 25.05 -7.16 18.50
N SER A 25 25.92 -6.78 19.43
CA SER A 25 25.63 -6.73 20.85
C SER A 25 24.66 -5.57 21.18
N PRO A 26 24.06 -5.55 22.39
CA PRO A 26 23.22 -4.42 22.81
C PRO A 26 23.92 -3.06 22.77
N ASP A 27 25.20 -3.00 23.19
CA ASP A 27 25.97 -1.74 23.20
C ASP A 27 26.27 -1.25 21.77
N GLU A 28 26.57 -2.16 20.85
CA GLU A 28 26.77 -1.81 19.44
C GLU A 28 25.48 -1.33 18.78
N ARG A 29 24.32 -1.91 19.13
CA ARG A 29 23.01 -1.41 18.66
C ARG A 29 22.71 -0.02 19.20
N ALA A 30 22.98 0.24 20.48
CA ALA A 30 22.79 1.56 21.07
C ALA A 30 23.68 2.62 20.40
N GLY A 31 24.95 2.29 20.14
CA GLY A 31 25.85 3.16 19.39
C GLY A 31 25.41 3.36 17.93
N HIS A 32 24.83 2.34 17.30
CA HIS A 32 24.24 2.45 15.97
C HIS A 32 23.01 3.38 15.97
N ASP A 33 22.14 3.28 16.97
CA ASP A 33 20.96 4.15 17.13
C ASP A 33 21.38 5.61 17.32
N GLU A 34 22.36 5.87 18.18
CA GLU A 34 22.93 7.20 18.40
C GLU A 34 23.55 7.78 17.12
N ALA A 35 24.34 6.99 16.40
CA ALA A 35 24.98 7.42 15.16
C ALA A 35 23.98 7.81 14.07
N TRP A 36 22.81 7.17 14.05
CA TRP A 36 21.75 7.47 13.09
C TRP A 36 20.73 8.49 13.62
N GLY A 37 20.72 8.77 14.92
CA GLY A 37 19.67 9.57 15.56
C GLY A 37 18.28 8.92 15.43
N LEU A 38 18.22 7.60 15.32
CA LEU A 38 17.00 6.83 15.12
C LEU A 38 16.90 5.73 16.17
N ASN A 39 15.70 5.49 16.70
CA ASN A 39 15.43 4.38 17.60
C ASN A 39 14.92 3.18 16.80
N PHE A 40 15.82 2.29 16.38
CA PHE A 40 15.45 1.11 15.61
C PHE A 40 14.78 0.05 16.52
N PRO A 41 13.75 -0.66 16.03
CA PRO A 41 13.08 -1.69 16.82
C PRO A 41 14.00 -2.89 17.08
N ASP A 42 13.51 -3.84 17.88
CA ASP A 42 14.19 -5.12 18.13
C ASP A 42 14.70 -5.73 16.82
N PRO A 43 15.96 -6.21 16.74
CA PRO A 43 16.56 -6.71 15.50
C PRO A 43 15.84 -7.92 14.90
N GLU A 44 15.03 -8.66 15.67
CA GLU A 44 14.16 -9.72 15.17
C GLU A 44 12.90 -9.20 14.48
N THR A 45 12.62 -7.89 14.58
CA THR A 45 11.40 -7.25 14.10
C THR A 45 11.69 -6.24 13.00
N VAL A 46 10.97 -6.35 11.88
CA VAL A 46 10.86 -5.27 10.90
C VAL A 46 9.46 -4.70 11.04
N GLN A 47 9.37 -3.46 11.54
CA GLN A 47 8.10 -2.77 11.62
C GLN A 47 7.62 -2.43 10.20
N VAL A 48 6.35 -2.69 9.93
CA VAL A 48 5.67 -2.25 8.72
C VAL A 48 4.51 -1.37 9.18
N PRO A 49 4.30 -0.18 8.57
CA PRO A 49 3.19 0.67 8.93
C PRO A 49 1.89 -0.11 8.86
N GLU A 50 1.07 0.01 9.90
CA GLU A 50 -0.30 -0.47 9.80
C GLU A 50 -1.02 0.26 8.68
N ARG A 51 -1.94 -0.45 8.01
CA ARG A 51 -2.86 0.22 7.08
C ARG A 51 -3.74 1.17 7.88
N ASN A 52 -3.43 2.46 7.76
CA ASN A 52 -4.18 3.52 8.42
C ASN A 52 -5.38 3.92 7.58
N MET A 53 -6.58 3.54 8.03
CA MET A 53 -7.84 3.85 7.33
C MET A 53 -8.17 5.34 7.32
N GLU A 54 -7.74 6.12 8.30
CA GLU A 54 -7.92 7.58 8.29
C GLU A 54 -7.07 8.22 7.18
N PHE A 55 -5.82 7.76 7.04
CA PHE A 55 -4.96 8.19 5.95
C PHE A 55 -5.47 7.72 4.60
N GLU A 56 -5.97 6.48 4.51
CA GLU A 56 -6.60 5.97 3.30
C GLU A 56 -7.82 6.81 2.89
N GLN A 57 -8.65 7.23 3.85
CA GLN A 57 -9.79 8.12 3.59
C GLN A 57 -9.33 9.44 2.95
N VAL A 58 -8.26 10.05 3.46
CA VAL A 58 -7.70 11.28 2.87
C VAL A 58 -7.27 11.04 1.41
N ILE A 59 -6.63 9.91 1.13
CA ILE A 59 -6.23 9.56 -0.24
C ILE A 59 -7.46 9.32 -1.15
N ALA A 60 -8.48 8.62 -0.64
CA ALA A 60 -9.70 8.35 -1.39
C ALA A 60 -10.47 9.65 -1.70
N ASP A 61 -10.50 10.60 -0.77
CA ASP A 61 -11.13 11.91 -0.95
C ASP A 61 -10.38 12.74 -2.01
N LEU A 62 -9.05 12.78 -1.93
CA LEU A 62 -8.22 13.48 -2.92
C LEU A 62 -8.36 12.86 -4.32
N MET A 63 -8.37 11.54 -4.41
CA MET A 63 -8.60 10.84 -5.68
C MET A 63 -9.99 11.17 -6.22
N THR A 64 -11.02 11.09 -5.38
CA THR A 64 -12.39 11.44 -5.72
C THR A 64 -12.49 12.86 -6.28
N GLU A 65 -11.83 13.83 -5.67
CA GLU A 65 -11.78 15.21 -6.16
C GLU A 65 -11.19 15.29 -7.59
N GLN A 66 -10.17 14.49 -7.90
CA GLN A 66 -9.61 14.44 -9.25
C GLN A 66 -10.54 13.74 -10.24
N LEU A 67 -11.19 12.64 -9.83
CA LEU A 67 -12.17 11.94 -10.67
C LEU A 67 -13.39 12.81 -10.99
N ASP A 68 -13.82 13.66 -10.05
CA ASP A 68 -14.92 14.59 -10.29
C ASP A 68 -14.53 15.71 -11.27
N LYS A 69 -13.25 16.08 -11.34
CA LYS A 69 -12.71 17.01 -12.35
C LYS A 69 -12.52 16.34 -13.72
N ASP A 70 -12.12 15.08 -13.73
CA ASP A 70 -11.94 14.30 -14.95
C ASP A 70 -12.46 12.86 -14.77
N PRO A 71 -13.75 12.61 -15.09
CA PRO A 71 -14.34 11.29 -14.97
C PRO A 71 -13.70 10.23 -15.89
N MET A 72 -13.00 10.64 -16.95
CA MET A 72 -12.34 9.70 -17.86
C MET A 72 -11.15 8.97 -17.21
N LEU A 73 -10.62 9.50 -16.10
CA LEU A 73 -9.58 8.85 -15.31
C LEU A 73 -10.01 7.47 -14.79
N VAL A 74 -11.31 7.25 -14.58
CA VAL A 74 -11.88 5.95 -14.15
C VAL A 74 -11.56 4.83 -15.16
N HIS A 75 -11.55 5.15 -16.45
CA HIS A 75 -11.32 4.19 -17.54
C HIS A 75 -9.91 4.25 -18.13
N THR A 76 -9.09 5.18 -17.63
CA THR A 76 -7.73 5.37 -18.14
C THR A 76 -6.87 4.15 -17.82
N THR A 77 -6.12 3.70 -18.82
CA THR A 77 -5.12 2.64 -18.67
C THR A 77 -3.73 3.24 -18.52
N TYR A 78 -2.94 2.62 -17.65
CA TYR A 78 -1.54 2.94 -17.36
C TYR A 78 -0.65 1.78 -17.84
N ASP A 79 0.60 1.76 -17.39
CA ASP A 79 1.57 0.72 -17.71
C ASP A 79 1.00 -0.69 -17.54
N ASN A 80 1.20 -1.52 -18.57
CA ASN A 80 0.71 -2.90 -18.68
C ASN A 80 -0.83 -3.03 -18.71
N GLY A 81 -1.54 -2.03 -19.24
CA GLY A 81 -2.99 -2.07 -19.42
C GLY A 81 -3.79 -2.00 -18.10
N ARG A 82 -3.17 -1.56 -17.01
CA ARG A 82 -3.81 -1.46 -15.70
C ARG A 82 -4.67 -0.21 -15.60
N THR A 83 -5.86 -0.31 -15.02
CA THR A 83 -6.71 0.83 -14.65
C THR A 83 -6.43 1.29 -13.22
N LEU A 84 -7.01 2.42 -12.79
CA LEU A 84 -6.97 2.83 -11.37
C LEU A 84 -7.49 1.72 -10.44
N LEU A 85 -8.54 1.01 -10.84
CA LEU A 85 -9.10 -0.09 -10.05
C LEU A 85 -8.06 -1.21 -9.82
N HIS A 86 -7.24 -1.54 -10.82
CA HIS A 86 -6.14 -2.50 -10.64
C HIS A 86 -5.08 -2.00 -9.66
N LEU A 87 -4.73 -0.71 -9.74
CA LEU A 87 -3.68 -0.12 -8.89
C LEU A 87 -4.14 -0.05 -7.44
N GLU A 88 -5.34 0.44 -7.17
CA GLU A 88 -5.87 0.56 -5.81
C GLU A 88 -6.14 -0.83 -5.19
N SER A 89 -6.51 -1.84 -5.99
CA SER A 89 -6.58 -3.23 -5.52
C SER A 89 -5.21 -3.88 -5.28
N LEU A 90 -4.18 -3.50 -6.06
CA LEU A 90 -2.80 -3.90 -5.78
C LEU A 90 -2.30 -3.29 -4.46
N TYR A 91 -2.64 -2.03 -4.19
CA TYR A 91 -2.18 -1.32 -3.00
C TYR A 91 -3.02 -1.59 -1.74
N GLY A 92 -4.10 -2.35 -1.85
CA GLY A 92 -4.93 -2.71 -0.70
C GLY A 92 -5.75 -1.51 -0.18
N ARG A 93 -6.41 -0.76 -1.07
CA ARG A 93 -7.12 0.48 -0.71
C ARG A 93 -8.65 0.36 -0.92
N PRO A 94 -9.39 -0.30 -0.02
CA PRO A 94 -10.82 -0.54 -0.17
C PRO A 94 -11.67 0.72 -0.34
N LEU A 95 -11.33 1.85 0.29
CA LEU A 95 -12.07 3.12 0.16
C LEU A 95 -11.90 3.72 -1.24
N SER A 96 -10.67 3.72 -1.76
CA SER A 96 -10.41 4.11 -3.15
C SER A 96 -11.12 3.19 -4.14
N VAL A 97 -11.03 1.87 -3.92
CA VAL A 97 -11.70 0.86 -4.76
C VAL A 97 -13.20 1.11 -4.78
N LYS A 98 -13.82 1.32 -3.62
CA LYS A 98 -15.24 1.66 -3.52
C LYS A 98 -15.58 2.92 -4.31
N ALA A 99 -14.81 4.00 -4.15
CA ALA A 99 -15.05 5.26 -4.85
C ALA A 99 -14.94 5.14 -6.38
N LEU A 100 -14.06 4.26 -6.87
CA LEU A 100 -13.92 3.95 -8.29
C LEU A 100 -15.11 3.15 -8.83
N LEU A 101 -15.57 2.11 -8.10
CA LEU A 101 -16.74 1.31 -8.46
C LEU A 101 -18.01 2.16 -8.52
N GLU A 102 -18.21 3.04 -7.52
CA GLU A 102 -19.35 3.98 -7.49
C GLU A 102 -19.35 4.96 -8.68
N ARG A 103 -18.19 5.17 -9.32
CA ARG A 103 -18.02 6.00 -10.51
C ARG A 103 -17.97 5.21 -11.82
N GLY A 104 -18.32 3.92 -11.78
CA GLY A 104 -18.46 3.07 -12.96
C GLY A 104 -17.18 2.42 -13.45
N ALA A 105 -16.15 2.28 -12.59
CA ALA A 105 -15.02 1.42 -12.91
C ALA A 105 -15.50 -0.02 -13.12
N ASP A 106 -15.07 -0.65 -14.22
CA ASP A 106 -15.43 -2.04 -14.53
C ASP A 106 -14.47 -3.02 -13.81
N PRO A 107 -14.95 -3.81 -12.84
CA PRO A 107 -14.12 -4.77 -12.11
C PRO A 107 -13.68 -5.97 -12.96
N THR A 108 -14.33 -6.20 -14.11
CA THR A 108 -14.03 -7.34 -15.00
C THR A 108 -12.94 -7.04 -16.02
N THR A 109 -12.53 -5.78 -16.14
CA THR A 109 -11.46 -5.35 -17.04
C THR A 109 -10.16 -6.11 -16.73
N ARG A 110 -9.50 -6.62 -17.76
CA ARG A 110 -8.22 -7.35 -17.66
C ARG A 110 -7.06 -6.50 -18.15
N CYS A 111 -6.00 -6.43 -17.37
CA CYS A 111 -4.73 -5.82 -17.79
C CYS A 111 -3.94 -6.76 -18.74
N ASP A 112 -2.78 -6.33 -19.25
CA ASP A 112 -2.03 -7.04 -20.31
C ASP A 112 -1.58 -8.45 -19.89
N ARG A 113 -1.40 -8.68 -18.59
CA ARG A 113 -1.10 -10.01 -18.03
C ARG A 113 -2.34 -10.87 -17.78
N GLY A 114 -3.51 -10.42 -18.20
CA GLY A 114 -4.80 -11.10 -18.08
C GLY A 114 -5.47 -11.02 -16.72
N TRP A 115 -4.90 -10.29 -15.75
CA TRP A 115 -5.45 -10.19 -14.39
C TRP A 115 -6.48 -9.06 -14.29
N THR A 116 -7.49 -9.28 -13.46
CA THR A 116 -8.47 -8.28 -13.01
C THR A 116 -8.02 -7.60 -11.71
N ALA A 117 -8.76 -6.58 -11.27
CA ALA A 117 -8.57 -5.96 -9.96
C ALA A 117 -8.71 -6.98 -8.80
N HIS A 118 -9.69 -7.89 -8.89
CA HIS A 118 -9.90 -8.95 -7.92
C HIS A 118 -8.70 -9.91 -7.84
N ASP A 119 -8.08 -10.26 -8.97
CA ASP A 119 -6.88 -11.13 -8.98
C ASP A 119 -5.70 -10.49 -8.21
N TYR A 120 -5.52 -9.16 -8.32
CA TYR A 120 -4.53 -8.43 -7.53
C TYR A 120 -4.82 -8.51 -6.03
N ALA A 121 -6.05 -8.14 -5.63
CA ALA A 121 -6.47 -8.15 -4.23
C ALA A 121 -6.30 -9.55 -3.60
N LYS A 122 -6.71 -10.60 -4.32
CA LYS A 122 -6.58 -11.99 -3.88
C LYS A 122 -5.12 -12.43 -3.72
N SER A 123 -4.24 -12.04 -4.64
CA SER A 123 -2.82 -12.44 -4.58
C SER A 123 -2.08 -11.88 -3.36
N LEU A 124 -2.55 -10.75 -2.82
CA LEU A 124 -1.98 -10.06 -1.67
C LEU A 124 -2.80 -10.21 -0.39
N GLN A 125 -3.90 -10.99 -0.44
CA GLN A 125 -4.80 -11.25 0.70
C GLN A 125 -5.43 -9.96 1.27
N TRP A 126 -5.85 -9.06 0.38
CA TRP A 126 -6.60 -7.86 0.75
C TRP A 126 -8.08 -8.18 0.91
N ASP A 127 -8.43 -8.85 2.01
CA ASP A 127 -9.80 -9.36 2.27
C ASP A 127 -10.87 -8.26 2.28
N ASP A 128 -10.53 -7.07 2.74
CA ASP A 128 -11.44 -5.92 2.75
C ASP A 128 -11.65 -5.31 1.36
N VAL A 129 -10.62 -5.30 0.51
CA VAL A 129 -10.76 -4.95 -0.91
C VAL A 129 -11.59 -5.99 -1.64
N LEU A 130 -11.37 -7.28 -1.38
CA LEU A 130 -12.17 -8.36 -1.96
C LEU A 130 -13.64 -8.20 -1.57
N ALA A 131 -13.94 -7.94 -0.29
CA ALA A 131 -15.30 -7.69 0.16
C ALA A 131 -15.97 -6.51 -0.57
N VAL A 132 -15.22 -5.44 -0.88
CA VAL A 132 -15.74 -4.30 -1.66
C VAL A 132 -15.98 -4.67 -3.12
N LEU A 133 -15.06 -5.41 -3.75
CA LEU A 133 -15.20 -5.85 -5.14
C LEU A 133 -16.37 -6.83 -5.31
N ASP A 134 -16.52 -7.78 -4.38
CA ASP A 134 -17.59 -8.79 -4.39
C ASP A 134 -18.97 -8.18 -4.10
N ALA A 135 -19.02 -7.06 -3.36
CA ALA A 135 -20.26 -6.33 -3.12
C ALA A 135 -20.74 -5.50 -4.34
N GLY A 136 -19.88 -5.35 -5.36
CA GLY A 136 -20.16 -4.61 -6.59
C GLY A 136 -20.62 -5.47 -7.78
N GLU A 137 -20.69 -6.80 -7.63
CA GLU A 137 -21.29 -7.73 -8.61
C GLU A 137 -22.81 -7.85 -8.44
#